data_AF-A0A5N5W4C0-F1
#
_entry.id   AF-A0A5N5W4C0-F1
#
_cell.length_a   1.000
_cell.length_b   1.000
_cell.length_c   1.000
_cell.angle_alpha   90.00
_cell.angle_beta   90.00
_cell.angle_gamma   90.00
#
_symmetry.space_group_name_H-M   'P 1'
#
loop_
_entity.id
_entity.type
_entity.pdbx_description
1 polymer ?
#
loop_
_entity_poly.entity_id
_entity_poly.type
_entity_poly.pdbx_seq_one_letter_code
_entity_poly.pdbx_strand_id
1 'polypeptide(L)'
;MRPRPHRFRRPAPDGKDPSARRTASSAEEDGSLWAYLRGGALRREEARHGFEWAAPHHKRLSKAHPTDWLTNHSTTGGTLRVNLTWSMHTGPAGDGRAGLLRGLFAPLGASVQVHGPAVVSADLDLACLYELTDGTKGVVQPLGGFHGDLYRPPYISLSADSRFGGPMGETLYINLDKRDEFRRMLVFVYNYDCTPVFGRVDSVLTFYLPDGHQFAVELRERVPQARSCAVALIENRQGHLTVRREATYVYGFQSDLDRLYGWGMRWARGHKRP
;
A
#
# COMPACT_ATOMS: atom_id res chain seq x y z
N MET A 1 46.86 -70.44 -31.01
CA MET A 1 47.29 -69.80 -29.75
C MET A 1 46.05 -69.21 -29.07
N ARG A 2 45.65 -69.72 -27.91
CA ARG A 2 44.62 -69.12 -27.04
C ARG A 2 45.30 -68.60 -25.76
N PRO A 3 44.86 -67.46 -25.20
CA PRO A 3 44.89 -67.27 -23.76
C PRO A 3 43.48 -67.11 -23.16
N ARG A 4 43.38 -67.55 -21.90
CA ARG A 4 42.17 -67.72 -21.08
C ARG A 4 41.68 -66.40 -20.45
N PRO A 5 40.41 -66.30 -20.02
CA PRO A 5 39.89 -65.17 -19.25
C PRO A 5 40.21 -65.31 -17.75
N HIS A 6 40.61 -64.21 -17.11
CA HIS A 6 40.84 -64.14 -15.67
C HIS A 6 39.57 -63.73 -14.91
N ARG A 7 39.30 -64.50 -13.84
CA ARG A 7 38.19 -64.38 -12.89
C ARG A 7 38.22 -63.09 -12.07
N PHE A 8 37.02 -62.55 -11.84
CA PHE A 8 36.71 -61.62 -10.75
C PHE A 8 36.97 -62.26 -9.37
N ARG A 9 37.58 -61.48 -8.47
CA ARG A 9 37.65 -61.73 -7.02
C ARG A 9 37.30 -60.44 -6.26
N ARG A 10 36.39 -60.56 -5.30
CA ARG A 10 36.22 -59.73 -4.09
C ARG A 10 36.05 -60.73 -2.92
N PRO A 11 36.08 -60.36 -1.62
CA PRO A 11 36.37 -59.07 -0.95
C PRO A 11 37.51 -59.24 0.11
N ALA A 12 37.92 -58.24 0.92
CA ALA A 12 37.39 -57.91 2.27
C ALA A 12 38.15 -56.67 2.86
N PRO A 13 37.83 -56.15 4.07
CA PRO A 13 37.60 -54.72 4.34
C PRO A 13 38.71 -54.05 5.17
N ASP A 14 38.65 -52.73 5.31
CA ASP A 14 38.99 -51.92 6.49
C ASP A 14 39.57 -50.57 6.09
N GLY A 15 38.91 -49.51 6.56
CA GLY A 15 39.31 -48.13 6.33
C GLY A 15 38.27 -47.19 6.91
N LYS A 16 38.29 -47.03 8.25
CA LYS A 16 37.53 -46.02 8.98
C LYS A 16 37.96 -44.62 8.52
N ASP A 17 37.02 -43.83 8.01
CA ASP A 17 37.18 -42.38 7.83
C ASP A 17 36.39 -41.64 8.93
N PRO A 18 37.04 -40.85 9.81
CA PRO A 18 36.38 -40.13 10.88
C PRO A 18 36.12 -38.68 10.50
N SER A 19 34.99 -38.38 9.87
CA SER A 19 34.48 -36.99 9.81
C SER A 19 32.98 -36.89 9.51
N ALA A 20 32.15 -37.41 10.42
CA ALA A 20 30.73 -37.09 10.45
C ALA A 20 30.34 -36.62 11.87
N ARG A 21 30.61 -35.35 12.19
CA ARG A 21 29.93 -34.69 13.32
C ARG A 21 28.54 -34.28 12.86
N ARG A 22 27.54 -35.11 13.22
CA ARG A 22 26.16 -34.65 13.36
C ARG A 22 26.09 -33.78 14.61
N THR A 23 25.91 -32.48 14.43
CA THR A 23 25.34 -31.62 15.46
C THR A 23 23.83 -31.65 15.28
N ALA A 24 23.16 -32.52 16.03
CA ALA A 24 21.77 -32.31 16.37
C ALA A 24 21.75 -31.15 17.39
N SER A 25 21.34 -29.97 16.94
CA SER A 25 20.84 -28.92 17.82
C SER A 25 19.35 -28.82 17.50
N SER A 26 18.56 -29.50 18.32
CA SER A 26 17.15 -29.22 18.49
C SER A 26 17.02 -27.78 18.93
N ALA A 27 16.43 -26.97 18.05
CA ALA A 27 16.10 -25.58 18.32
C ALA A 27 15.10 -25.53 19.48
N GLU A 28 15.54 -24.98 20.61
CA GLU A 28 14.62 -24.40 21.59
C GLU A 28 13.90 -23.25 20.89
N GLU A 29 12.59 -23.43 20.73
CA GLU A 29 11.67 -22.38 20.32
C GLU A 29 11.69 -21.28 21.39
N ASP A 30 12.46 -20.24 21.12
CA ASP A 30 12.53 -19.04 21.93
C ASP A 30 11.21 -18.27 21.79
N GLY A 31 10.21 -18.68 22.58
CA GLY A 31 8.90 -18.05 22.76
C GLY A 31 9.03 -16.71 23.49
N SER A 32 9.79 -15.79 22.90
CA SER A 32 10.02 -14.46 23.47
C SER A 32 8.69 -13.73 23.66
N LEU A 33 8.45 -13.25 24.89
CA LEU A 33 7.34 -12.35 25.23
C LEU A 33 7.29 -11.15 24.25
N TRP A 34 8.45 -10.69 23.76
CA TRP A 34 8.54 -9.62 22.77
C TRP A 34 8.10 -10.04 21.36
N ALA A 35 8.27 -11.30 20.97
CA ALA A 35 7.71 -11.84 19.73
C ALA A 35 6.18 -11.97 19.84
N TYR A 36 5.68 -12.43 20.98
CA TYR A 36 4.23 -12.50 21.25
C TYR A 36 3.57 -11.12 21.29
N LEU A 37 4.18 -10.14 21.98
CA LEU A 37 3.69 -8.77 22.04
C LEU A 37 3.76 -8.06 20.69
N ARG A 38 4.83 -8.25 19.90
CA ARG A 38 4.90 -7.74 18.52
C ARG A 38 3.85 -8.40 17.62
N GLY A 39 3.67 -9.72 17.71
CA GLY A 39 2.62 -10.44 16.98
C GLY A 39 1.22 -9.96 17.35
N GLY A 40 0.96 -9.65 18.62
CA GLY A 40 -0.31 -9.11 19.10
C GLY A 40 -0.54 -7.63 18.78
N ALA A 41 0.52 -6.83 18.63
CA ALA A 41 0.44 -5.45 18.15
C ALA A 41 0.16 -5.41 16.65
N LEU A 42 0.89 -6.23 15.87
CA LEU A 42 0.65 -6.44 14.44
C LEU A 42 -0.80 -6.90 14.22
N ARG A 43 -1.23 -8.03 14.80
CA ARG A 43 -2.62 -8.54 14.65
C ARG A 43 -3.70 -7.50 14.97
N ARG A 44 -3.49 -6.62 15.96
CA ARG A 44 -4.43 -5.53 16.27
C ARG A 44 -4.46 -4.42 15.22
N GLU A 45 -3.34 -4.13 14.58
CA GLU A 45 -3.28 -3.19 13.44
C GLU A 45 -3.85 -3.80 12.16
N GLU A 46 -3.59 -5.08 11.90
CA GLU A 46 -4.15 -5.83 10.76
C GLU A 46 -5.69 -5.82 10.79
N ALA A 47 -6.26 -6.04 11.98
CA ALA A 47 -7.71 -5.96 12.20
C ALA A 47 -8.27 -4.53 12.03
N ARG A 48 -7.50 -3.48 12.31
CA ARG A 48 -7.94 -2.08 12.15
C ARG A 48 -8.07 -1.65 10.68
N HIS A 49 -7.30 -2.26 9.79
CA HIS A 49 -7.31 -1.95 8.35
C HIS A 49 -8.07 -3.02 7.52
N GLY A 50 -8.70 -4.00 8.17
CA GLY A 50 -9.45 -5.06 7.49
C GLY A 50 -8.59 -5.95 6.57
N PHE A 51 -7.27 -6.00 6.80
CA PHE A 51 -6.34 -6.76 5.97
C PHE A 51 -5.57 -7.76 6.84
N GLU A 52 -5.86 -9.05 6.66
CA GLU A 52 -5.20 -10.13 7.38
C GLU A 52 -3.94 -10.56 6.61
N TRP A 53 -2.76 -10.11 7.03
CA TRP A 53 -1.52 -10.27 6.24
C TRP A 53 -1.01 -11.72 6.15
N ALA A 54 -1.57 -12.62 6.95
CA ALA A 54 -1.19 -14.03 7.00
C ALA A 54 -2.04 -14.94 6.08
N ALA A 55 -2.90 -14.39 5.23
CA ALA A 55 -3.69 -15.20 4.30
C ALA A 55 -2.86 -15.68 3.09
N PRO A 56 -3.05 -16.91 2.59
CA PRO A 56 -2.24 -17.52 1.51
C PRO A 56 -2.17 -16.73 0.19
N HIS A 57 -3.06 -15.77 -0.02
CA HIS A 57 -3.19 -14.98 -1.24
C HIS A 57 -2.81 -13.51 -1.08
N HIS A 58 -2.25 -13.13 0.08
CA HIS A 58 -1.91 -11.75 0.39
C HIS A 58 -0.40 -11.53 0.27
N LYS A 59 0.01 -10.54 -0.54
CA LYS A 59 1.41 -10.14 -0.68
C LYS A 59 1.61 -8.67 -0.30
N ARG A 60 2.57 -8.43 0.57
CA ARG A 60 3.05 -7.08 0.90
C ARG A 60 4.11 -6.63 -0.10
N LEU A 61 3.89 -5.50 -0.77
CA LEU A 61 4.97 -4.83 -1.47
C LEU A 61 5.76 -4.01 -0.45
N SER A 62 7.08 -4.15 -0.47
CA SER A 62 7.99 -3.52 0.51
C SER A 62 9.19 -2.91 -0.21
N LYS A 63 10.04 -2.16 0.51
CA LYS A 63 11.29 -1.65 -0.07
C LYS A 63 12.19 -2.79 -0.58
N ALA A 64 12.20 -3.95 0.09
CA ALA A 64 12.99 -5.12 -0.32
C ALA A 64 12.35 -5.89 -1.49
N HIS A 65 11.03 -5.88 -1.60
CA HIS A 65 10.27 -6.55 -2.67
C HIS A 65 9.23 -5.56 -3.23
N PRO A 66 9.65 -4.59 -4.04
CA PRO A 66 8.79 -3.49 -4.43
C PRO A 66 7.86 -3.85 -5.59
N THR A 67 8.15 -4.88 -6.37
CA THR A 67 7.46 -5.14 -7.65
C THR A 67 6.80 -6.51 -7.68
N ASP A 68 5.63 -6.60 -8.33
CA ASP A 68 5.00 -7.85 -8.74
C ASP A 68 4.11 -7.69 -9.99
N TRP A 69 3.57 -8.79 -10.50
CA TRP A 69 2.62 -8.85 -11.60
C TRP A 69 1.19 -8.72 -11.10
N LEU A 70 0.43 -7.81 -11.73
CA LEU A 70 -1.02 -7.73 -11.56
C LEU A 70 -1.77 -8.59 -12.58
N THR A 71 -1.13 -8.89 -13.71
CA THR A 71 -1.65 -9.86 -14.67
C THR A 71 -0.57 -10.87 -14.99
N ASN A 72 -0.77 -12.11 -14.56
CA ASN A 72 0.06 -13.26 -14.88
C ASN A 72 -0.70 -14.17 -15.86
N HIS A 73 -0.27 -15.42 -16.03
CA HIS A 73 -0.93 -16.36 -16.95
C HIS A 73 -2.34 -16.81 -16.48
N SER A 74 -2.68 -16.71 -15.19
CA SER A 74 -4.00 -17.08 -14.67
C SER A 74 -4.99 -15.92 -14.63
N THR A 75 -4.49 -14.69 -14.47
CA THR A 75 -5.33 -13.48 -14.37
C THR A 75 -5.00 -12.51 -15.48
N THR A 76 -5.84 -12.54 -16.52
CA THR A 76 -5.65 -11.73 -17.72
C THR A 76 -6.74 -10.69 -17.93
N GLY A 77 -7.84 -10.77 -17.20
CA GLY A 77 -9.03 -9.95 -17.38
C GLY A 77 -9.83 -9.76 -16.08
N GLY A 78 -10.99 -9.11 -16.19
CA GLY A 78 -11.84 -8.72 -15.07
C GLY A 78 -11.53 -7.32 -14.54
N THR A 79 -11.91 -7.05 -13.29
CA THR A 79 -11.73 -5.71 -12.66
C THR A 79 -10.75 -5.78 -11.50
N LEU A 80 -9.65 -5.04 -11.60
CA LEU A 80 -8.77 -4.76 -10.48
C LEU A 80 -9.40 -3.69 -9.61
N ARG A 81 -9.56 -3.98 -8.32
CA ARG A 81 -10.06 -3.02 -7.33
C ARG A 81 -8.91 -2.53 -6.47
N VAL A 82 -8.73 -1.22 -6.34
CA VAL A 82 -7.73 -0.57 -5.50
C VAL A 82 -8.45 0.22 -4.43
N ASN A 83 -8.34 -0.19 -3.18
CA ASN A 83 -9.03 0.45 -2.06
C ASN A 83 -8.04 1.16 -1.16
N LEU A 84 -8.39 2.38 -0.76
CA LEU A 84 -7.67 3.17 0.22
C LEU A 84 -8.39 3.06 1.57
N THR A 85 -7.67 2.67 2.61
CA THR A 85 -8.12 2.80 4.00
C THR A 85 -7.12 3.64 4.80
N TRP A 86 -7.60 4.40 5.77
CA TRP A 86 -6.74 5.21 6.62
C TRP A 86 -7.25 5.32 8.05
N SER A 87 -6.32 5.58 8.96
CA SER A 87 -6.62 5.91 10.35
C SER A 87 -5.73 7.06 10.84
N MET A 88 -6.32 7.91 11.69
CA MET A 88 -5.62 9.03 12.30
C MET A 88 -4.96 8.60 13.61
N HIS A 89 -3.73 9.04 13.82
CA HIS A 89 -3.11 9.02 15.13
C HIS A 89 -3.62 10.24 15.89
N THR A 90 -4.55 10.01 16.82
CA THR A 90 -4.68 10.93 17.94
C THR A 90 -3.39 10.78 18.74
N GLY A 91 -2.51 11.78 18.72
CA GLY A 91 -1.39 11.82 19.66
C GLY A 91 -1.90 11.59 21.08
N PRO A 92 -1.05 11.10 22.02
CA PRO A 92 -1.47 11.02 23.41
C PRO A 92 -2.03 12.38 23.80
N ALA A 93 -3.27 12.41 24.29
CA ALA A 93 -3.86 13.61 24.86
C ALA A 93 -2.78 14.23 25.74
N GLY A 94 -2.36 15.45 25.41
CA GLY A 94 -1.34 16.16 26.19
C GLY A 94 -1.74 16.04 27.65
N ASP A 95 -0.79 15.54 28.45
CA ASP A 95 -0.95 15.21 29.86
C ASP A 95 -1.85 16.25 30.52
N GLY A 96 -3.02 15.83 31.02
CA GLY A 96 -4.03 16.68 31.67
C GLY A 96 -3.55 17.34 32.96
N ARG A 97 -2.25 17.44 33.17
CA ARG A 97 -1.57 18.00 34.34
C ARG A 97 -1.20 19.47 34.18
N ALA A 98 -1.23 20.03 32.97
CA ALA A 98 -1.06 21.48 32.76
C ALA A 98 -2.37 22.28 32.97
N GLY A 99 -3.53 21.62 33.07
CA GLY A 99 -4.84 22.26 33.18
C GLY A 99 -5.30 22.59 34.61
N LEU A 100 -4.66 22.02 35.65
CA LEU A 100 -5.14 22.15 37.03
C LEU A 100 -4.61 23.39 37.76
N LEU A 101 -3.61 24.10 37.21
CA LEU A 101 -3.05 25.31 37.84
C LEU A 101 -3.58 26.63 37.24
N ARG A 102 -4.45 26.57 36.22
CA ARG A 102 -5.03 27.77 35.58
C ARG A 102 -6.37 28.22 36.18
N GLY A 103 -6.92 27.48 37.14
CA GLY A 103 -8.23 27.75 37.75
C GLY A 103 -8.24 28.73 38.93
N LEU A 104 -7.09 29.21 39.39
CA LEU A 104 -7.00 30.01 40.62
C LEU A 104 -6.89 31.53 40.41
N PHE A 105 -6.84 32.02 39.15
CA PHE A 105 -6.69 33.44 38.85
C PHE A 105 -7.48 33.92 37.62
N ALA A 106 -8.70 33.42 37.41
CA ALA A 106 -9.58 33.94 36.35
C ALA A 106 -10.73 34.78 36.95
N PRO A 107 -10.92 36.04 36.50
CA PRO A 107 -12.05 36.87 36.94
C PRO A 107 -13.38 36.28 36.47
N LEU A 108 -14.41 36.32 37.33
CA LEU A 108 -15.77 35.90 37.00
C LEU A 108 -16.30 36.70 35.80
N GLY A 109 -16.51 36.04 34.66
CA GLY A 109 -17.23 36.64 33.53
C GLY A 109 -16.78 36.21 32.13
N ALA A 110 -15.65 35.51 31.97
CA ALA A 110 -15.24 35.01 30.66
C ALA A 110 -15.86 33.64 30.38
N SER A 111 -16.76 33.57 29.40
CA SER A 111 -17.21 32.32 28.79
C SER A 111 -15.98 31.52 28.32
N VAL A 112 -15.68 30.43 29.02
CA VAL A 112 -14.63 29.48 28.63
C VAL A 112 -15.10 28.81 27.34
N GLN A 113 -14.65 29.33 26.21
CA GLN A 113 -14.69 28.62 24.95
C GLN A 113 -13.71 27.45 25.07
N VAL A 114 -14.25 26.28 25.44
CA VAL A 114 -13.49 25.04 25.57
C VAL A 114 -12.94 24.69 24.19
N HIS A 115 -11.72 25.13 23.90
CA HIS A 115 -10.93 24.58 22.80
C HIS A 115 -10.54 23.16 23.22
N GLY A 116 -11.40 22.19 22.90
CA GLY A 116 -11.00 20.79 22.86
C GLY A 116 -9.80 20.62 21.93
N PRO A 117 -8.96 19.59 22.10
CA PRO A 117 -7.85 19.34 21.19
C PRO A 117 -8.41 19.31 19.76
N ALA A 118 -7.85 20.14 18.88
CA ALA A 118 -8.23 20.15 17.48
C ALA A 118 -7.93 18.76 16.89
N VAL A 119 -8.95 17.91 16.85
CA VAL A 119 -8.95 16.69 16.05
C VAL A 119 -8.93 17.17 14.61
N VAL A 120 -7.75 17.34 14.06
CA VAL A 120 -7.60 17.66 12.65
C VAL A 120 -8.09 16.42 11.90
N SER A 121 -9.26 16.48 11.27
CA SER A 121 -9.71 15.44 10.36
C SER A 121 -8.77 15.38 9.15
N ALA A 122 -8.50 14.18 8.65
CA ALA A 122 -7.83 14.00 7.36
C ALA A 122 -8.88 13.57 6.34
N ASP A 123 -8.93 14.31 5.23
CA ASP A 123 -9.74 13.99 4.07
C ASP A 123 -8.79 13.48 2.97
N LEU A 124 -8.48 12.19 3.02
CA LEU A 124 -7.59 11.57 2.06
C LEU A 124 -8.37 11.13 0.83
N ASP A 125 -7.99 11.70 -0.31
CA ASP A 125 -8.51 11.31 -1.62
C ASP A 125 -7.55 10.33 -2.31
N LEU A 126 -8.13 9.35 -3.01
CA LEU A 126 -7.48 8.42 -3.92
C LEU A 126 -7.57 8.94 -5.35
N ALA A 127 -6.47 8.87 -6.08
CA ALA A 127 -6.42 9.27 -7.48
C ALA A 127 -5.43 8.46 -8.31
N CYS A 128 -5.56 8.57 -9.63
CA CYS A 128 -4.73 7.87 -10.59
C CYS A 128 -4.39 8.77 -11.78
N LEU A 129 -3.10 9.01 -12.04
CA LEU A 129 -2.66 9.50 -13.33
C LEU A 129 -2.62 8.33 -14.30
N TYR A 130 -3.12 8.49 -15.52
CA TYR A 130 -3.07 7.46 -16.55
C TYR A 130 -2.41 7.96 -17.82
N GLU A 131 -1.78 7.05 -18.55
CA GLU A 131 -1.33 7.23 -19.93
C GLU A 131 -1.72 5.97 -20.71
N LEU A 132 -2.52 6.16 -21.77
CA LEU A 132 -2.90 5.10 -22.69
C LEU A 132 -1.84 4.93 -23.78
N THR A 133 -1.88 3.81 -24.48
CA THR A 133 -0.92 3.46 -25.55
C THR A 133 -1.04 4.36 -26.78
N ASP A 134 -2.21 4.98 -26.99
CA ASP A 134 -2.44 6.02 -28.01
C ASP A 134 -1.85 7.40 -27.63
N GLY A 135 -1.29 7.53 -26.42
CA GLY A 135 -0.71 8.76 -25.90
C GLY A 135 -1.68 9.66 -25.12
N THR A 136 -2.97 9.28 -25.04
CA THR A 136 -3.96 9.99 -24.22
C THR A 136 -3.57 9.93 -22.75
N LYS A 137 -3.60 11.08 -22.08
CA LYS A 137 -3.23 11.23 -20.67
C LYS A 137 -4.29 11.98 -19.92
N GLY A 138 -4.41 11.66 -18.64
CA GLY A 138 -5.29 12.39 -17.75
C GLY A 138 -5.14 11.94 -16.30
N VAL A 139 -6.08 12.38 -15.50
CA VAL A 139 -6.21 12.00 -14.09
C VAL A 139 -7.64 11.54 -13.83
N VAL A 140 -7.76 10.48 -13.03
CA VAL A 140 -9.00 10.10 -12.36
C VAL A 140 -8.88 10.51 -10.90
N GLN A 141 -9.77 11.39 -10.42
CA GLN A 141 -9.77 11.93 -9.06
C GLN A 141 -11.10 12.62 -8.71
N PRO A 142 -11.43 12.81 -7.42
CA PRO A 142 -12.60 13.59 -6.99
C PRO A 142 -12.49 15.07 -7.36
N LEU A 143 -11.29 15.66 -7.25
CA LEU A 143 -11.06 17.07 -7.51
C LEU A 143 -11.30 17.41 -9.00
N GLY A 144 -12.28 18.29 -9.26
CA GLY A 144 -12.70 18.61 -10.63
C GLY A 144 -13.70 17.61 -11.24
N GLY A 145 -14.13 16.59 -10.48
CA GLY A 145 -15.16 15.64 -10.90
C GLY A 145 -14.71 14.64 -11.96
N PHE A 146 -13.41 14.35 -12.05
CA PHE A 146 -12.85 13.41 -13.02
C PHE A 146 -12.96 11.97 -12.52
N HIS A 147 -14.18 11.44 -12.36
CA HIS A 147 -14.38 10.11 -11.80
C HIS A 147 -14.08 8.95 -12.77
N GLY A 148 -13.93 9.23 -14.07
CA GLY A 148 -13.65 8.20 -15.07
C GLY A 148 -14.84 7.29 -15.43
N ASP A 149 -14.57 6.24 -16.20
CA ASP A 149 -15.54 5.24 -16.70
C ASP A 149 -14.78 3.91 -16.90
N LEU A 150 -15.39 2.78 -16.52
CA LEU A 150 -14.79 1.44 -16.68
C LEU A 150 -14.97 0.86 -18.09
N TYR A 151 -15.96 1.33 -18.83
CA TYR A 151 -16.37 0.77 -20.12
C TYR A 151 -15.99 1.66 -21.30
N ARG A 152 -15.54 2.89 -21.03
CA ARG A 152 -14.97 3.82 -22.01
C ARG A 152 -13.59 4.29 -21.52
N PRO A 153 -12.69 4.75 -22.41
CA PRO A 153 -11.47 5.40 -21.97
C PRO A 153 -11.78 6.45 -20.88
N PRO A 154 -11.08 6.41 -19.73
CA PRO A 154 -9.78 5.76 -19.52
C PRO A 154 -9.82 4.32 -19.00
N TYR A 155 -10.99 3.65 -18.96
CA TYR A 155 -11.17 2.31 -18.40
C TYR A 155 -10.78 2.19 -16.92
N ILE A 156 -10.80 3.33 -16.23
CA ILE A 156 -10.53 3.52 -14.82
C ILE A 156 -11.71 4.31 -14.27
N SER A 157 -12.28 3.89 -13.16
CA SER A 157 -13.35 4.61 -12.47
C SER A 157 -13.08 4.73 -10.98
N LEU A 158 -13.46 5.84 -10.38
CA LEU A 158 -13.37 6.09 -8.95
C LEU A 158 -14.78 6.06 -8.34
N SER A 159 -14.95 5.29 -7.27
CA SER A 159 -16.19 5.29 -6.50
C SER A 159 -16.43 6.67 -5.89
N ALA A 160 -17.63 7.22 -6.06
CA ALA A 160 -18.07 8.31 -5.21
C ALA A 160 -18.19 7.81 -3.75
N ASP A 161 -17.78 8.64 -2.79
CA ASP A 161 -17.81 8.38 -1.34
C ASP A 161 -19.00 7.48 -0.93
N SER A 162 -18.65 6.26 -0.54
CA SER A 162 -19.45 5.11 -0.06
C SER A 162 -20.99 5.10 -0.30
N ARG A 163 -21.45 4.20 -1.18
CA ARG A 163 -22.83 3.63 -1.09
C ARG A 163 -22.91 2.10 -1.12
N PHE A 164 -21.78 1.40 -1.17
CA PHE A 164 -21.76 -0.06 -1.24
C PHE A 164 -20.84 -0.66 -0.16
N GLY A 165 -21.35 -0.73 1.07
CA GLY A 165 -21.13 -1.79 2.07
C GLY A 165 -19.72 -2.31 2.41
N GLY A 166 -18.64 -1.71 1.92
CA GLY A 166 -17.25 -2.06 2.23
C GLY A 166 -16.64 -1.17 3.32
N PRO A 167 -15.47 -1.55 3.88
CA PRO A 167 -14.80 -0.77 4.92
C PRO A 167 -14.52 0.67 4.46
N MET A 168 -14.51 1.59 5.42
CA MET A 168 -14.39 3.04 5.23
C MET A 168 -13.24 3.41 4.27
N GLY A 169 -13.56 4.15 3.20
CA GLY A 169 -12.58 4.76 2.29
C GLY A 169 -13.00 4.82 0.82
N GLU A 170 -12.11 5.32 -0.05
CA GLU A 170 -12.32 5.46 -1.49
C GLU A 170 -11.80 4.24 -2.26
N THR A 171 -12.46 3.90 -3.38
CA THR A 171 -12.11 2.75 -4.20
C THR A 171 -11.99 3.12 -5.67
N LEU A 172 -10.85 2.79 -6.27
CA LEU A 172 -10.59 2.90 -7.70
C LEU A 172 -10.73 1.51 -8.36
N TYR A 173 -11.33 1.47 -9.53
CA TYR A 173 -11.53 0.27 -10.32
C TYR A 173 -10.80 0.43 -11.66
N ILE A 174 -10.09 -0.61 -12.10
CA ILE A 174 -9.35 -0.65 -13.36
C ILE A 174 -9.81 -1.88 -14.15
N ASN A 175 -10.21 -1.67 -15.40
CA ASN A 175 -10.64 -2.76 -16.27
C ASN A 175 -9.43 -3.49 -16.88
N LEU A 176 -9.15 -4.71 -16.40
CA LEU A 176 -8.05 -5.53 -16.88
C LEU A 176 -8.31 -6.12 -18.27
N ASP A 177 -9.56 -6.21 -18.72
CA ASP A 177 -9.89 -6.61 -20.10
C ASP A 177 -9.39 -5.59 -21.13
N LYS A 178 -9.05 -4.38 -20.67
CA LYS A 178 -8.47 -3.29 -21.45
C LYS A 178 -6.99 -3.05 -21.13
N ARG A 179 -6.31 -4.02 -20.52
CA ARG A 179 -4.90 -3.87 -20.09
C ARG A 179 -3.96 -3.39 -21.20
N ASP A 180 -4.19 -3.83 -22.44
CA ASP A 180 -3.36 -3.52 -23.60
C ASP A 180 -3.50 -2.06 -24.06
N GLU A 181 -4.54 -1.36 -23.60
CA GLU A 181 -4.74 0.08 -23.82
C GLU A 181 -3.89 0.93 -22.87
N PHE A 182 -3.43 0.38 -21.75
CA PHE A 182 -2.63 1.13 -20.78
C PHE A 182 -1.15 1.09 -21.13
N ARG A 183 -0.49 2.24 -21.09
CA ARG A 183 0.97 2.33 -21.03
C ARG A 183 1.45 2.32 -19.59
N ARG A 184 0.91 3.21 -18.76
CA ARG A 184 1.23 3.31 -17.33
C ARG A 184 0.16 4.04 -16.54
N MET A 185 0.11 3.77 -15.25
CA MET A 185 -0.78 4.39 -14.28
C MET A 185 -0.01 4.68 -12.99
N LEU A 186 -0.12 5.88 -12.44
CA LEU A 186 0.41 6.23 -11.12
C LEU A 186 -0.75 6.38 -10.15
N VAL A 187 -0.87 5.45 -9.21
CA VAL A 187 -1.85 5.54 -8.13
C VAL A 187 -1.24 6.33 -6.99
N PHE A 188 -1.96 7.37 -6.55
CA PHE A 188 -1.48 8.29 -5.53
C PHE A 188 -2.60 8.70 -4.58
N VAL A 189 -2.20 9.18 -3.41
CA VAL A 189 -3.09 9.67 -2.36
C VAL A 189 -2.69 11.08 -1.99
N TYR A 190 -3.65 11.95 -1.73
CA TYR A 190 -3.41 13.32 -1.32
C TYR A 190 -4.46 13.78 -0.32
N ASN A 191 -4.13 14.81 0.46
CA ASN A 191 -5.09 15.44 1.36
C ASN A 191 -5.87 16.53 0.61
N TYR A 192 -7.20 16.44 0.59
CA TYR A 192 -8.06 17.42 -0.09
C TYR A 192 -7.82 18.85 0.41
N ASP A 193 -7.73 19.01 1.74
CA ASP A 193 -7.51 20.29 2.42
C ASP A 193 -6.15 20.93 2.10
N CYS A 194 -5.33 20.26 1.30
CA CYS A 194 -4.02 20.74 0.89
C CYS A 194 -3.05 20.97 2.06
N THR A 195 -3.36 20.41 3.23
CA THR A 195 -2.52 20.52 4.43
C THR A 195 -1.65 19.27 4.61
N PRO A 196 -0.46 19.41 5.21
CA PRO A 196 0.36 18.24 5.50
C PRO A 196 -0.34 17.26 6.45
N VAL A 197 -0.29 15.97 6.12
CA VAL A 197 -1.10 14.95 6.84
C VAL A 197 -0.37 13.64 7.12
N PHE A 198 0.65 13.30 6.32
CA PHE A 198 1.39 12.02 6.43
C PHE A 198 2.33 11.95 7.65
N GLY A 199 2.38 12.97 8.50
CA GLY A 199 2.99 12.89 9.83
C GLY A 199 2.10 12.22 10.89
N ARG A 200 0.79 12.08 10.61
CA ARG A 200 -0.21 11.66 11.61
C ARG A 200 -1.24 10.64 11.09
N VAL A 201 -1.18 10.27 9.81
CA VAL A 201 -2.04 9.24 9.22
C VAL A 201 -1.23 7.97 8.97
N ASP A 202 -1.82 6.82 9.29
CA ASP A 202 -1.47 5.56 8.64
C ASP A 202 -2.51 5.23 7.59
N SER A 203 -2.03 4.89 6.39
CA SER A 203 -2.91 4.47 5.30
C SER A 203 -2.36 3.24 4.59
N VAL A 204 -3.28 2.44 4.06
CA VAL A 204 -2.98 1.21 3.33
C VAL A 204 -3.75 1.25 2.01
N LEU A 205 -3.03 0.98 0.93
CA LEU A 205 -3.61 0.74 -0.38
C LEU A 205 -3.62 -0.75 -0.68
N THR A 206 -4.81 -1.30 -0.88
CA THR A 206 -4.99 -2.73 -1.17
C THR A 206 -5.51 -2.92 -2.59
N PHE A 207 -4.80 -3.72 -3.36
CA PHE A 207 -5.10 -4.13 -4.72
C PHE A 207 -5.74 -5.53 -4.66
N TYR A 208 -7.00 -5.66 -5.07
CA TYR A 208 -7.74 -6.91 -5.12
C TYR A 208 -7.87 -7.36 -6.57
N LEU A 209 -7.34 -8.53 -6.87
CA LEU A 209 -7.42 -9.14 -8.19
C LEU A 209 -8.67 -10.01 -8.32
N PRO A 210 -9.18 -10.21 -9.55
CA PRO A 210 -10.32 -11.08 -9.82
C PRO A 210 -10.14 -12.54 -9.39
N ASP A 211 -8.91 -13.04 -9.32
CA ASP A 211 -8.57 -14.40 -8.90
C ASP A 211 -8.46 -14.56 -7.36
N GLY A 212 -8.70 -13.49 -6.61
CA GLY A 212 -8.62 -13.47 -5.15
C GLY A 212 -7.25 -13.11 -4.59
N HIS A 213 -6.21 -12.96 -5.42
CA HIS A 213 -4.92 -12.44 -4.97
C HIS A 213 -5.04 -10.99 -4.52
N GLN A 214 -4.28 -10.62 -3.49
CA GLN A 214 -4.24 -9.27 -2.97
C GLN A 214 -2.81 -8.77 -2.80
N PHE A 215 -2.57 -7.52 -3.20
CA PHE A 215 -1.34 -6.80 -2.89
C PHE A 215 -1.62 -5.63 -1.99
N ALA A 216 -0.76 -5.35 -1.03
CA ALA A 216 -0.91 -4.18 -0.17
C ALA A 216 0.38 -3.35 -0.09
N VAL A 217 0.19 -2.03 -0.15
CA VAL A 217 1.23 -1.01 0.05
C VAL A 217 0.85 -0.19 1.27
N GLU A 218 1.70 -0.25 2.29
CA GLU A 218 1.52 0.57 3.49
C GLU A 218 2.28 1.90 3.40
N LEU A 219 1.60 2.96 3.83
CA LEU A 219 2.13 4.31 3.95
C LEU A 219 2.24 4.69 5.44
N ARG A 220 3.26 4.14 6.09
CA ARG A 220 3.55 4.34 7.53
C ARG A 220 4.72 5.29 7.78
N GLU A 221 5.37 5.76 6.73
CA GLU A 221 6.53 6.64 6.87
C GLU A 221 6.06 8.03 7.33
N ARG A 222 6.62 8.53 8.42
CA ARG A 222 6.22 9.80 9.02
C ARG A 222 6.91 10.95 8.30
N VAL A 223 6.20 11.59 7.40
CA VAL A 223 6.71 12.76 6.64
C VAL A 223 5.81 13.96 6.90
N PRO A 224 6.03 14.73 8.00
CA PRO A 224 5.07 15.72 8.49
C PRO A 224 4.76 16.87 7.54
N GLN A 225 5.63 17.14 6.56
CA GLN A 225 5.43 18.21 5.56
C GLN A 225 4.85 17.69 4.24
N ALA A 226 4.71 16.37 4.08
CA ALA A 226 4.15 15.81 2.85
C ALA A 226 2.64 16.01 2.79
N ARG A 227 2.18 16.36 1.58
CA ARG A 227 0.78 16.66 1.27
C ARG A 227 0.17 15.64 0.30
N SER A 228 1.03 14.96 -0.46
CA SER A 228 0.65 13.85 -1.33
C SER A 228 1.69 12.73 -1.26
N CYS A 229 1.32 11.54 -1.73
CA CYS A 229 2.17 10.38 -1.81
C CYS A 229 1.89 9.60 -3.10
N ALA A 230 2.90 9.42 -3.94
CA ALA A 230 2.89 8.41 -5.01
C ALA A 230 2.99 7.03 -4.36
N VAL A 231 1.96 6.20 -4.51
CA VAL A 231 1.87 4.93 -3.79
C VAL A 231 2.41 3.79 -4.63
N ALA A 232 1.92 3.67 -5.85
CA ALA A 232 2.32 2.60 -6.75
C ALA A 232 2.30 3.06 -8.22
N LEU A 233 3.29 2.61 -8.97
CA LEU A 233 3.33 2.74 -10.42
C LEU A 233 2.94 1.39 -11.03
N ILE A 234 1.92 1.40 -11.87
CA ILE A 234 1.52 0.26 -12.67
C ILE A 234 1.99 0.52 -14.11
N GLU A 235 2.70 -0.42 -14.69
CA GLU A 235 3.22 -0.31 -16.06
C GLU A 235 2.80 -1.53 -16.87
N ASN A 236 2.45 -1.30 -18.13
CA ASN A 236 2.29 -2.40 -19.08
C ASN A 236 3.65 -2.78 -19.67
N ARG A 237 4.04 -4.03 -19.45
CA ARG A 237 5.24 -4.66 -19.98
C ARG A 237 4.83 -5.83 -20.84
N GLN A 238 4.87 -5.64 -22.16
CA GLN A 238 4.59 -6.69 -23.15
C GLN A 238 3.17 -7.31 -23.01
N GLY A 239 2.15 -6.48 -22.77
CA GLY A 239 0.76 -6.94 -22.63
C GLY A 239 0.39 -7.42 -21.21
N HIS A 240 1.31 -7.24 -20.25
CA HIS A 240 1.13 -7.63 -18.86
C HIS A 240 1.36 -6.44 -17.94
N LEU A 241 0.44 -6.20 -17.01
CA LEU A 241 0.55 -5.16 -16.00
C LEU A 241 1.43 -5.63 -14.83
N THR A 242 2.45 -4.82 -14.51
CA THR A 242 3.25 -4.93 -13.29
C THR A 242 2.95 -3.77 -12.36
N VAL A 243 2.90 -4.03 -11.05
CA VAL A 243 2.82 -3.01 -10.01
C VAL A 243 4.17 -2.87 -9.34
N ARG A 244 4.61 -1.63 -9.10
CA ARG A 244 5.79 -1.29 -8.32
C ARG A 244 5.41 -0.33 -7.19
N ARG A 245 5.75 -0.68 -5.96
CA ARG A 245 5.66 0.20 -4.79
C ARG A 245 6.59 1.39 -4.98
N GLU A 246 6.01 2.58 -4.91
CA GLU A 246 6.73 3.85 -4.88
C GLU A 246 6.87 4.33 -3.43
N ALA A 247 5.73 4.52 -2.74
CA ALA A 247 5.64 5.21 -1.45
C ALA A 247 6.52 6.46 -1.36
N THR A 248 6.48 7.29 -2.41
CA THR A 248 7.26 8.52 -2.53
C THR A 248 6.42 9.69 -2.09
N TYR A 249 6.82 10.32 -0.99
CA TYR A 249 6.11 11.44 -0.37
C TYR A 249 6.54 12.76 -0.99
N VAL A 250 5.57 13.61 -1.33
CA VAL A 250 5.78 14.88 -2.01
C VAL A 250 5.16 16.01 -1.20
N TYR A 251 5.87 17.13 -1.13
CA TYR A 251 5.42 18.31 -0.39
C TYR A 251 4.39 19.12 -1.20
N GLY A 252 4.37 18.93 -2.50
CA GLY A 252 3.34 19.44 -3.40
C GLY A 252 2.18 18.48 -3.64
N PHE A 253 1.51 18.64 -4.78
CA PHE A 253 0.26 17.96 -5.11
C PHE A 253 0.33 17.24 -6.47
N GLN A 254 -0.80 17.11 -7.17
CA GLN A 254 -0.91 16.37 -8.41
C GLN A 254 0.05 16.86 -9.50
N SER A 255 0.21 18.19 -9.63
CA SER A 255 1.15 18.78 -10.61
C SER A 255 2.61 18.44 -10.32
N ASP A 256 2.96 18.27 -9.05
CA ASP A 256 4.32 17.93 -8.63
C ASP A 256 4.59 16.43 -8.81
N LEU A 257 3.59 15.59 -8.57
CA LEU A 257 3.63 14.16 -8.91
C LEU A 257 3.74 13.96 -10.43
N ASP A 258 2.95 14.68 -11.22
CA ASP A 258 3.08 14.69 -12.69
C ASP A 258 4.51 15.05 -13.11
N ARG A 259 5.05 16.17 -12.60
CA ARG A 259 6.42 16.60 -12.93
C ARG A 259 7.47 15.55 -12.52
N LEU A 260 7.32 14.97 -11.33
CA LEU A 260 8.25 13.98 -10.79
C LEU A 260 8.30 12.72 -11.65
N TYR A 261 7.15 12.25 -12.14
CA TYR A 261 7.06 11.03 -12.94
C TYR A 261 7.00 11.28 -14.46
N GLY A 262 7.01 12.54 -14.89
CA GLY A 262 7.09 12.94 -16.29
C GLY A 262 5.85 12.62 -17.12
N TRP A 263 4.64 12.95 -16.63
CA TRP A 263 3.42 12.83 -17.43
C TRP A 263 3.33 13.95 -18.49
N GLY A 264 3.70 15.17 -18.09
CA GLY A 264 3.74 16.37 -18.92
C GLY A 264 2.36 16.99 -19.17
N MET A 265 1.42 16.88 -18.23
CA MET A 265 0.09 17.47 -18.38
C MET A 265 0.04 18.93 -17.97
N ARG A 266 -1.02 19.61 -18.40
CA ARG A 266 -1.31 20.99 -18.00
C ARG A 266 -2.37 20.97 -16.91
N TRP A 267 -2.06 21.60 -15.78
CA TRP A 267 -2.93 21.64 -14.60
C TRP A 267 -3.60 23.00 -14.44
N ALA A 268 -4.82 22.97 -13.90
CA ALA A 268 -5.56 24.14 -13.46
C ALA A 268 -6.13 23.88 -12.06
N ARG A 269 -6.55 24.94 -11.36
CA ARG A 269 -7.16 24.82 -10.03
C ARG A 269 -8.50 24.09 -10.14
N GLY A 270 -8.67 23.01 -9.38
CA GLY A 270 -9.93 22.27 -9.25
C GLY A 270 -10.64 22.55 -7.92
N HIS A 271 -11.87 22.04 -7.80
CA HIS A 271 -12.66 21.98 -6.57
C HIS A 271 -13.55 20.72 -6.58
N LYS A 272 -13.86 20.15 -5.41
CA LYS A 272 -14.89 19.10 -5.28
C LYS A 272 -16.26 19.80 -5.33
N ARG A 273 -17.19 19.30 -6.13
CA ARG A 273 -18.58 19.78 -6.07
C ARG A 273 -19.25 19.11 -4.87
N PRO A 274 -20.00 19.86 -4.05
CA PRO A 274 -20.75 19.29 -2.93
C PRO A 274 -21.80 18.27 -3.39
#